data_AF-A0A2T2WI77-F1
#
_entry.id   AF-A0A2T2WI77-F1
#
_cell.length_a   1.000
_cell.length_b   1.000
_cell.length_c   1.000
_cell.angle_alpha   90.00
_cell.angle_beta   90.00
_cell.angle_gamma   90.00
#
_symmetry.space_group_name_H-M   'P 1'
#
loop_
_entity.id
_entity.type
_entity.pdbx_description
1 polymer ?
#
loop_
_entity_poly.entity_id
_entity_poly.type
_entity_poly.pdbx_seq_one_letter_code
_entity_poly.pdbx_strand_id
1 'polypeptide(L)'
;MPLMKYWKLSIPIVILAASLWSFTAFHEAHVSAAATTEGCDPGIPYNKCHPGPLPSPNPHPRPQSQIPLLPAVPSPPIVDSAAGFFSSAQLTALQTQYGQLQIFRLGNSWILVGNGQAGSGPSTPPPAAPGGPLVAVETCSTTATACLSPSSPHQLAAFTVVPLPNSNTTIDLEDTFANNLLIIGDGPHYGPIVLNLDNLKWYSCHADVATLAKNAHAYVPLVTTNSPYLGVSLP
;
A
#
# COMPACT_ATOMS: atom_id res chain seq x y z
N MET A 1 45.98 21.98 -55.62
CA MET A 1 47.01 21.87 -54.57
C MET A 1 46.44 22.47 -53.28
N PRO A 2 46.59 21.86 -52.09
CA PRO A 2 46.47 20.44 -51.75
C PRO A 2 45.51 20.16 -50.57
N LEU A 3 45.03 18.89 -50.48
CA LEU A 3 44.94 18.01 -49.28
C LEU A 3 44.00 18.43 -48.11
N MET A 4 43.25 17.59 -47.38
CA MET A 4 43.02 16.14 -47.30
C MET A 4 42.03 15.89 -46.13
N LYS A 5 41.35 14.72 -46.14
CA LYS A 5 40.87 13.93 -44.97
C LYS A 5 39.76 14.61 -44.13
N TYR A 6 38.56 14.04 -44.02
CA TYR A 6 38.32 12.82 -43.24
C TYR A 6 37.36 11.86 -43.93
N TRP A 7 37.80 10.61 -43.89
CA TRP A 7 37.28 9.42 -44.52
C TRP A 7 36.90 8.47 -43.38
N LYS A 8 35.78 7.79 -43.53
CA LYS A 8 35.34 6.59 -42.77
C LYS A 8 34.92 6.81 -41.31
N LEU A 9 33.63 6.62 -41.05
CA LEU A 9 33.15 5.72 -39.99
C LEU A 9 31.65 5.45 -40.20
N SER A 10 31.40 4.59 -41.18
CA SER A 10 30.15 3.86 -41.32
C SER A 10 30.43 2.42 -40.87
N ILE A 11 29.63 1.92 -39.91
CA ILE A 11 29.23 0.49 -39.73
C ILE A 11 30.35 -0.42 -39.15
N PRO A 12 30.14 -1.08 -37.99
CA PRO A 12 29.04 -2.04 -37.74
C PRO A 12 28.34 -1.87 -36.35
N ILE A 13 27.04 -2.04 -36.07
CA ILE A 13 25.91 -2.82 -36.63
C ILE A 13 26.36 -4.13 -37.26
N VAL A 14 26.10 -5.23 -36.56
CA VAL A 14 26.57 -6.62 -36.76
C VAL A 14 27.65 -6.97 -35.73
N ILE A 15 27.21 -7.71 -34.71
CA ILE A 15 27.91 -8.50 -33.66
C ILE A 15 27.15 -8.27 -32.34
N LEU A 16 26.60 -9.36 -31.81
CA LEU A 16 25.86 -9.53 -30.55
C LEU A 16 24.34 -9.31 -30.53
N ALA A 17 23.67 -9.53 -31.66
CA ALA A 17 22.34 -10.17 -31.70
C ALA A 17 22.49 -11.70 -31.71
N ALA A 18 23.21 -12.26 -30.73
CA ALA A 18 23.60 -13.68 -30.68
C ALA A 18 23.57 -14.24 -29.24
N SER A 19 22.48 -14.02 -28.52
CA SER A 19 22.20 -14.70 -27.24
C SER A 19 20.72 -15.06 -27.05
N LEU A 20 20.01 -15.25 -28.17
CA LEU A 20 18.76 -16.01 -28.19
C LEU A 20 19.11 -17.42 -28.69
N TRP A 21 18.55 -18.43 -28.01
CA TRP A 21 18.64 -19.87 -28.27
C TRP A 21 19.83 -20.59 -27.64
N SER A 22 19.65 -21.02 -26.39
CA SER A 22 20.29 -22.21 -25.85
C SER A 22 19.59 -22.70 -24.58
N PHE A 23 18.86 -23.80 -24.75
CA PHE A 23 18.51 -24.84 -23.76
C PHE A 23 17.41 -24.55 -22.72
N THR A 24 16.18 -24.84 -23.15
CA THR A 24 15.28 -25.71 -22.39
C THR A 24 16.01 -27.02 -22.05
N ALA A 25 16.34 -27.23 -20.78
CA ALA A 25 16.70 -28.54 -20.27
C ALA A 25 16.08 -28.71 -18.88
N PHE A 26 15.12 -29.62 -18.82
CA PHE A 26 14.62 -30.31 -17.65
C PHE A 26 15.60 -30.32 -16.47
N HIS A 27 15.20 -29.73 -15.36
CA HIS A 27 15.48 -30.29 -14.03
C HIS A 27 14.15 -30.27 -13.27
N GLU A 28 13.35 -31.30 -13.55
CA GLU A 28 12.56 -31.93 -12.49
C GLU A 28 13.57 -32.34 -11.40
N ALA A 29 13.78 -31.46 -10.43
CA ALA A 29 14.21 -31.90 -9.13
C ALA A 29 13.01 -32.64 -8.52
N HIS A 30 12.86 -33.90 -8.91
CA HIS A 30 12.31 -34.90 -8.00
C HIS A 30 13.17 -34.82 -6.74
N VAL A 31 12.70 -34.06 -5.77
CA VAL A 31 13.07 -34.29 -4.39
C VAL A 31 12.51 -35.67 -4.07
N SER A 32 13.30 -36.70 -4.35
CA SER A 32 13.22 -37.97 -3.65
C SER A 32 13.53 -37.63 -2.21
N ALA A 33 12.49 -37.24 -1.47
CA ALA A 33 12.50 -37.34 -0.02
C ALA A 33 12.73 -38.82 0.26
N ALA A 34 13.96 -39.16 0.61
CA ALA A 34 14.27 -40.40 1.26
C ALA A 34 13.28 -40.53 2.43
N ALA A 35 12.47 -41.58 2.39
CA ALA A 35 11.70 -42.01 3.55
C ALA A 35 12.69 -42.43 4.63
N THR A 36 13.17 -41.48 5.42
CA THR A 36 13.85 -41.75 6.68
C THR A 36 12.78 -41.86 7.74
N THR A 37 12.64 -43.09 8.25
CA THR A 37 11.93 -43.47 9.47
C THR A 37 11.89 -42.36 10.52
N GLU A 38 10.66 -42.03 10.94
CA GLU A 38 10.31 -41.15 12.05
C GLU A 38 11.16 -41.44 13.29
N GLY A 39 12.20 -40.65 13.50
CA GLY A 39 12.98 -40.62 14.73
C GLY A 39 13.09 -39.17 15.16
N CYS A 40 12.54 -38.83 16.33
CA CYS A 40 12.80 -37.55 16.98
C CYS A 40 14.30 -37.24 16.98
N ASP A 41 14.65 -35.96 16.80
CA ASP A 41 16.03 -35.53 17.03
C ASP A 41 16.49 -35.87 18.46
N PRO A 42 17.77 -36.28 18.64
CA PRO A 42 18.32 -36.62 19.95
C PRO A 42 18.17 -35.45 20.94
N GLY A 43 17.48 -35.71 22.06
CA GLY A 43 17.25 -34.72 23.12
C GLY A 43 15.83 -34.16 23.18
N ILE A 44 14.98 -34.45 22.19
CA ILE A 44 13.56 -34.10 22.27
C ILE A 44 12.78 -35.26 22.92
N PRO A 45 12.08 -35.03 24.04
CA PRO A 45 11.28 -36.08 24.66
C PRO A 45 10.12 -36.48 23.73
N TYR A 46 9.87 -37.79 23.64
CA TYR A 46 8.97 -38.41 22.65
C TYR A 46 7.57 -37.77 22.57
N ASN A 47 7.03 -37.32 23.70
CA ASN A 47 5.71 -36.67 23.81
C ASN A 47 5.64 -35.28 23.14
N LYS A 48 6.77 -34.68 22.78
CA LYS A 48 6.84 -33.43 22.01
C LYS A 48 6.86 -33.68 20.51
N CYS A 49 7.37 -34.83 20.06
CA CYS A 49 7.41 -35.16 18.63
C CYS A 49 6.12 -35.82 18.16
N HIS A 50 5.48 -36.60 19.03
CA HIS A 50 4.20 -37.23 18.78
C HIS A 50 3.21 -36.69 19.81
N PRO A 51 2.66 -35.47 19.63
CA PRO A 51 1.56 -35.02 20.45
C PRO A 51 0.42 -36.01 20.28
N GLY A 52 0.13 -36.77 21.33
CA GLY A 52 -1.02 -37.67 21.34
C GLY A 52 -2.32 -36.90 21.04
N PRO A 53 -3.39 -37.58 20.59
CA PRO A 53 -4.66 -36.93 20.33
C PRO A 53 -5.07 -36.11 21.55
N LEU A 54 -5.23 -34.80 21.34
CA LEU A 54 -5.60 -33.85 22.38
C LEU A 54 -6.85 -34.37 23.11
N PRO A 55 -6.87 -34.35 24.46
CA PRO A 55 -8.09 -34.67 25.18
C PRO A 55 -9.21 -33.73 24.70
N SER A 56 -10.40 -34.32 24.54
CA SER A 56 -11.66 -33.70 24.11
C SER A 56 -11.76 -32.22 24.49
N PRO A 57 -12.29 -31.33 23.62
CA PRO A 57 -12.42 -29.91 23.90
C PRO A 57 -13.05 -29.69 25.27
N ASN A 58 -12.35 -28.95 26.11
CA ASN A 58 -12.80 -28.51 27.42
C ASN A 58 -14.21 -27.87 27.27
N PRO A 59 -15.26 -28.32 27.99
CA PRO A 59 -16.64 -27.89 27.77
C PRO A 59 -16.93 -26.46 28.27
N HIS A 60 -15.90 -25.69 28.63
CA HIS A 60 -16.08 -24.29 28.93
C HIS A 60 -16.46 -23.54 27.65
N PRO A 61 -17.59 -22.82 27.64
CA PRO A 61 -17.89 -21.89 26.58
C PRO A 61 -16.68 -20.96 26.45
N ARG A 62 -15.96 -21.05 25.32
CA ARG A 62 -15.06 -19.98 24.95
C ARG A 62 -15.92 -18.72 24.98
N PRO A 63 -15.47 -17.60 25.59
CA PRO A 63 -15.98 -16.31 25.19
C PRO A 63 -15.60 -16.20 23.71
N GLN A 64 -16.51 -16.63 22.83
CA GLN A 64 -16.47 -16.19 21.47
C GLN A 64 -16.64 -14.69 21.61
N SER A 65 -15.56 -13.95 21.39
CA SER A 65 -15.69 -12.58 20.92
C SER A 65 -16.30 -12.69 19.51
N GLN A 66 -17.56 -13.10 19.45
CA GLN A 66 -18.45 -12.78 18.37
C GLN A 66 -18.67 -11.29 18.52
N ILE A 67 -17.70 -10.51 18.02
CA ILE A 67 -18.05 -9.22 17.46
C ILE A 67 -19.19 -9.57 16.51
N PRO A 68 -20.43 -9.09 16.76
CA PRO A 68 -21.52 -9.32 15.83
C PRO A 68 -20.98 -8.93 14.46
N LEU A 69 -21.03 -9.84 13.49
CA LEU A 69 -20.88 -9.47 12.09
C LEU A 69 -22.02 -8.47 11.85
N LEU A 70 -21.72 -7.19 12.07
CA LEU A 70 -22.56 -6.09 11.65
C LEU A 70 -22.90 -6.38 10.19
N PRO A 71 -24.16 -6.17 9.76
CA PRO A 71 -24.52 -6.36 8.36
C PRO A 71 -23.45 -5.65 7.53
N ALA A 72 -22.77 -6.39 6.65
CA ALA A 72 -21.66 -5.89 5.85
C ALA A 72 -22.15 -4.63 5.15
N VAL A 73 -21.83 -3.46 5.72
CA VAL A 73 -22.18 -2.19 5.11
C VAL A 73 -21.30 -2.15 3.87
N PRO A 74 -21.88 -2.15 2.66
CA PRO A 74 -21.07 -2.19 1.45
C PRO A 74 -20.12 -1.01 1.48
N SER A 75 -18.83 -1.28 1.22
CA SER A 75 -17.85 -0.23 1.02
C SER A 75 -18.39 0.72 -0.05
N PRO A 76 -18.37 2.04 0.21
CA PRO A 76 -18.91 3.00 -0.72
C PRO A 76 -18.22 2.91 -2.09
N PRO A 77 -18.91 3.27 -3.19
CA PRO A 77 -18.30 3.24 -4.50
C PRO A 77 -17.12 4.22 -4.55
N ILE A 78 -15.92 3.66 -4.74
CA ILE A 78 -14.70 4.40 -5.02
C ILE A 78 -14.77 4.90 -6.47
N VAL A 79 -14.48 6.18 -6.69
CA VAL A 79 -14.39 6.76 -8.03
C VAL A 79 -12.93 7.08 -8.32
N ASP A 80 -12.30 6.33 -9.23
CA ASP A 80 -10.93 6.57 -9.62
C ASP A 80 -10.77 7.90 -10.37
N SER A 81 -9.61 8.53 -10.20
CA SER A 81 -9.23 9.70 -11.01
C SER A 81 -9.17 9.33 -12.50
N ALA A 82 -9.63 10.22 -13.38
CA ALA A 82 -9.48 10.03 -14.82
C ALA A 82 -8.15 10.62 -15.33
N ALA A 83 -7.84 10.35 -16.60
CA ALA A 83 -6.70 10.96 -17.27
C ALA A 83 -6.82 12.50 -17.23
N GLY A 84 -5.72 13.18 -16.85
CA GLY A 84 -5.68 14.63 -16.72
C GLY A 84 -6.04 15.18 -15.33
N PHE A 85 -6.34 14.31 -14.35
CA PHE A 85 -6.51 14.71 -12.95
C PHE A 85 -5.29 15.48 -12.42
N PHE A 86 -4.10 14.93 -12.66
CA PHE A 86 -2.84 15.65 -12.60
C PHE A 86 -2.20 15.70 -13.99
N SER A 87 -1.33 16.68 -14.22
CA SER A 87 -0.48 16.66 -15.42
C SER A 87 0.48 15.46 -15.38
N SER A 88 0.91 14.96 -16.54
CA SER A 88 1.84 13.82 -16.61
C SER A 88 3.16 14.09 -15.88
N ALA A 89 3.64 15.33 -15.90
CA ALA A 89 4.85 15.74 -15.19
C ALA A 89 4.66 15.64 -13.66
N GLN A 90 3.52 16.13 -13.14
CA GLN A 90 3.19 16.03 -11.71
C GLN A 90 3.03 14.57 -11.29
N LEU A 91 2.30 13.74 -12.06
CA LEU A 91 2.13 12.33 -11.73
C LEU A 91 3.48 11.61 -11.65
N THR A 92 4.37 11.87 -12.60
CA THR A 92 5.72 11.28 -12.61
C THR A 92 6.56 11.73 -11.42
N ALA A 93 6.49 13.01 -11.07
CA ALA A 93 7.20 13.56 -9.90
C ALA A 93 6.70 12.93 -8.60
N LEU A 94 5.38 12.81 -8.44
CA LEU A 94 4.76 12.16 -7.28
C LEU A 94 5.11 10.67 -7.20
N GLN A 95 5.09 9.95 -8.33
CA GLN A 95 5.44 8.53 -8.36
C GLN A 95 6.92 8.29 -8.01
N THR A 96 7.80 9.19 -8.48
CA THR A 96 9.22 9.15 -8.14
C THR A 96 9.44 9.39 -6.65
N GLN A 97 8.67 10.32 -6.06
CA GLN A 97 8.83 10.73 -4.67
C GLN A 97 8.18 9.76 -3.68
N TYR A 98 6.96 9.29 -3.94
CA TYR A 98 6.12 8.54 -2.98
C TYR A 98 5.78 7.12 -3.42
N GLY A 99 6.29 6.67 -4.57
CA GLY A 99 6.09 5.31 -5.04
C GLY A 99 4.84 5.13 -5.88
N GLN A 100 4.20 3.95 -5.77
CA GLN A 100 2.94 3.72 -6.47
C GLN A 100 1.84 4.60 -5.87
N LEU A 101 1.08 5.26 -6.75
CA LEU A 101 0.02 6.17 -6.37
C LEU A 101 -1.35 5.55 -6.63
N GLN A 102 -2.27 5.75 -5.70
CA GLN A 102 -3.70 5.55 -5.89
C GLN A 102 -4.40 6.89 -5.66
N ILE A 103 -5.27 7.27 -6.59
CA ILE A 103 -6.01 8.53 -6.52
C ILE A 103 -7.47 8.24 -6.78
N PHE A 104 -8.30 8.52 -5.79
CA PHE A 104 -9.72 8.20 -5.86
C PHE A 104 -10.55 9.13 -4.98
N ARG A 105 -11.85 9.15 -5.23
CA ARG A 105 -12.81 9.92 -4.45
C ARG A 105 -13.56 9.02 -3.49
N LEU A 106 -13.69 9.49 -2.26
CA LEU A 106 -14.55 8.91 -1.21
C LEU A 106 -15.44 10.03 -0.65
N GLY A 107 -16.76 9.89 -0.79
CA GLY A 107 -17.69 10.96 -0.46
C GLY A 107 -17.40 12.24 -1.26
N ASN A 108 -17.09 13.33 -0.55
CA ASN A 108 -16.75 14.63 -1.14
C ASN A 108 -15.24 14.92 -1.12
N SER A 109 -14.40 13.93 -0.87
CA SER A 109 -12.96 14.13 -0.76
C SER A 109 -12.21 13.30 -1.79
N TRP A 110 -11.18 13.90 -2.39
CA TRP A 110 -10.17 13.17 -3.14
C TRP A 110 -9.05 12.74 -2.22
N ILE A 111 -8.62 11.49 -2.38
CA ILE A 111 -7.58 10.85 -1.60
C ILE A 111 -6.46 10.48 -2.55
N LEU A 112 -5.26 10.94 -2.23
CA LEU A 112 -4.01 10.55 -2.85
C LEU A 112 -3.24 9.68 -1.84
N VAL A 113 -3.03 8.42 -2.19
CA VAL A 113 -2.24 7.45 -1.42
C VAL A 113 -0.97 7.13 -2.19
N GLY A 114 0.19 7.36 -1.57
CA GLY A 114 1.49 6.89 -2.05
C GLY A 114 2.00 5.77 -1.16
N ASN A 115 2.29 4.60 -1.70
CA ASN A 115 2.62 3.42 -0.89
C ASN A 115 4.02 3.46 -0.25
N GLY A 116 4.87 4.41 -0.65
CA GLY A 116 6.23 4.57 -0.13
C GLY A 116 7.25 3.58 -0.65
N GLN A 117 6.92 2.75 -1.66
CA GLN A 117 7.87 1.86 -2.33
C GLN A 117 8.23 2.39 -3.71
N ALA A 118 9.52 2.43 -4.04
CA ALA A 118 9.95 2.78 -5.39
C ALA A 118 9.33 1.81 -6.41
N GLY A 119 8.80 2.33 -7.52
CA GLY A 119 8.16 1.50 -8.55
C GLY A 119 9.10 0.49 -9.24
N SER A 120 10.41 0.63 -9.04
CA SER A 120 11.44 -0.27 -9.56
C SER A 120 12.72 -0.14 -8.74
N GLY A 121 13.45 -1.24 -8.55
CA GLY A 121 14.76 -1.24 -7.91
C GLY A 121 15.43 -2.62 -7.95
N PRO A 122 16.73 -2.70 -7.65
CA PRO A 122 17.48 -3.96 -7.72
C PRO A 122 17.16 -4.94 -6.59
N SER A 123 16.37 -4.55 -5.58
CA SER A 123 16.00 -5.37 -4.43
C SER A 123 14.55 -5.86 -4.51
N THR A 124 14.26 -6.98 -3.84
CA THR A 124 12.90 -7.47 -3.59
C THR A 124 12.70 -7.64 -2.08
N PRO A 125 11.81 -6.86 -1.43
CA PRO A 125 10.95 -5.84 -2.03
C PRO A 125 11.75 -4.63 -2.58
N PRO A 126 11.13 -3.82 -3.47
CA PRO A 126 11.73 -2.59 -3.96
C PRO A 126 12.19 -1.69 -2.81
N PRO A 127 13.24 -0.86 -3.02
CA PRO A 127 13.68 0.07 -1.98
C PRO A 127 12.58 1.09 -1.67
N ALA A 128 12.65 1.69 -0.48
CA ALA A 128 11.74 2.76 -0.09
C ALA A 128 11.86 3.95 -1.07
N ALA A 129 10.72 4.56 -1.40
CA ALA A 129 10.68 5.79 -2.15
C ALA A 129 11.27 6.94 -1.31
N PRO A 130 11.95 7.93 -1.91
CA PRO A 130 12.63 8.99 -1.15
C PRO A 130 11.75 9.80 -0.20
N GLY A 131 10.48 10.01 -0.58
CA GLY A 131 9.49 10.73 0.21
C GLY A 131 8.70 9.86 1.19
N GLY A 132 8.89 8.53 1.16
CA GLY A 132 8.16 7.59 2.00
C GLY A 132 6.67 7.45 1.63
N PRO A 133 5.88 6.80 2.49
CA PRO A 133 4.43 6.68 2.34
C PRO A 133 3.73 8.03 2.51
N LEU A 134 2.61 8.21 1.82
CA LEU A 134 1.84 9.46 1.81
C LEU A 134 0.34 9.20 1.82
N VAL A 135 -0.39 9.94 2.64
CA VAL A 135 -1.84 10.12 2.49
C VAL A 135 -2.11 11.61 2.42
N ALA A 136 -2.77 12.05 1.36
CA ALA A 136 -3.16 13.44 1.18
C ALA A 136 -4.64 13.53 0.76
N VAL A 137 -5.33 14.55 1.25
CA VAL A 137 -6.79 14.70 1.10
C VAL A 137 -7.12 16.09 0.58
N GLU A 138 -7.87 16.18 -0.51
CA GLU A 138 -8.54 17.41 -0.94
C GLU A 138 -10.04 17.30 -0.66
N THR A 139 -10.56 18.19 0.20
CA THR A 139 -11.99 18.20 0.54
C THR A 139 -12.74 19.15 -0.37
N CYS A 140 -13.67 18.64 -1.17
CA CYS A 140 -14.52 19.43 -2.03
C CYS A 140 -15.77 19.93 -1.30
N SER A 141 -16.21 21.14 -1.62
CA SER A 141 -17.58 21.55 -1.34
C SER A 141 -18.56 20.73 -2.18
N THR A 142 -19.71 20.35 -1.61
CA THR A 142 -20.80 19.64 -2.32
C THR A 142 -21.35 20.41 -3.51
N THR A 143 -21.18 21.74 -3.52
CA THR A 143 -21.62 22.61 -4.61
C THR A 143 -20.55 22.84 -5.69
N ALA A 144 -19.30 22.41 -5.45
CA ALA A 144 -18.19 22.57 -6.38
C ALA A 144 -18.10 21.38 -7.33
N THR A 145 -18.95 21.37 -8.36
CA THR A 145 -19.04 20.27 -9.34
C THR A 145 -17.72 19.98 -10.06
N ALA A 146 -16.90 21.00 -10.32
CA ALA A 146 -15.58 20.83 -10.91
C ALA A 146 -14.62 20.09 -9.96
N CYS A 147 -14.67 20.37 -8.66
CA CYS A 147 -13.84 19.65 -7.68
C CYS A 147 -14.31 18.19 -7.57
N LEU A 148 -15.61 17.92 -7.63
CA LEU A 148 -16.12 16.55 -7.50
C LEU A 148 -15.92 15.67 -8.76
N SER A 149 -15.43 16.24 -9.86
CA SER A 149 -15.38 15.59 -11.18
C SER A 149 -14.07 14.83 -11.38
N PRO A 150 -14.10 13.51 -11.71
CA PRO A 150 -12.89 12.72 -11.92
C PRO A 150 -12.04 13.18 -13.11
N SER A 151 -12.63 13.89 -14.06
CA SER A 151 -11.97 14.38 -15.28
C SER A 151 -11.57 15.85 -15.20
N SER A 152 -11.83 16.53 -14.08
CA SER A 152 -11.42 17.91 -13.89
C SER A 152 -9.96 17.97 -13.41
N PRO A 153 -9.16 18.95 -13.85
CA PRO A 153 -7.80 19.10 -13.34
C PRO A 153 -7.80 19.51 -11.87
N HIS A 154 -6.99 18.82 -11.07
CA HIS A 154 -6.75 19.13 -9.66
C HIS A 154 -5.33 19.66 -9.46
N GLN A 155 -5.15 20.48 -8.43
CA GLN A 155 -3.85 21.05 -8.09
C GLN A 155 -3.34 20.41 -6.82
N LEU A 156 -2.06 20.04 -6.80
CA LEU A 156 -1.43 19.45 -5.62
C LEU A 156 -1.51 20.34 -4.38
N ALA A 157 -1.51 21.67 -4.56
CA ALA A 157 -1.66 22.63 -3.48
C ALA A 157 -3.04 22.60 -2.79
N ALA A 158 -4.05 21.97 -3.40
CA ALA A 158 -5.36 21.79 -2.80
C ALA A 158 -5.42 20.57 -1.85
N PHE A 159 -4.42 19.69 -1.90
CA PHE A 159 -4.33 18.52 -1.04
C PHE A 159 -3.67 18.87 0.29
N THR A 160 -4.29 18.41 1.38
CA THR A 160 -3.72 18.44 2.72
C THR A 160 -3.09 17.10 3.03
N VAL A 161 -1.79 17.08 3.29
CA VAL A 161 -1.10 15.86 3.74
C VAL A 161 -1.53 15.51 5.16
N VAL A 162 -1.97 14.28 5.37
CA VAL A 162 -2.31 13.73 6.67
C VAL A 162 -1.10 12.94 7.18
N PRO A 163 -0.42 13.39 8.24
CA PRO A 163 0.76 12.69 8.76
C PRO A 163 0.40 11.27 9.21
N LEU A 164 1.18 10.28 8.77
CA LEU A 164 1.01 8.89 9.19
C LEU A 164 1.53 8.69 10.63
N PRO A 165 0.93 7.80 11.43
CA PRO A 165 1.49 7.40 12.72
C PRO A 165 2.92 6.86 12.63
N ASN A 166 3.24 6.13 11.55
CA ASN A 166 4.59 5.73 11.21
C ASN A 166 4.94 6.13 9.77
N SER A 167 5.88 7.06 9.62
CA SER A 167 6.32 7.56 8.30
C SER A 167 7.28 6.63 7.56
N ASN A 168 7.65 5.48 8.13
CA ASN A 168 8.64 4.56 7.55
C ASN A 168 8.01 3.26 7.03
N THR A 169 6.72 3.06 7.27
CA THR A 169 6.03 1.82 6.92
C THR A 169 5.22 2.02 5.66
N THR A 170 5.40 1.11 4.72
CA THR A 170 4.64 1.11 3.46
C THR A 170 3.17 0.94 3.76
N ILE A 171 2.33 1.67 3.04
CA ILE A 171 0.89 1.65 3.26
C ILE A 171 0.20 0.96 2.09
N ASP A 172 -0.76 0.09 2.43
CA ASP A 172 -1.66 -0.51 1.47
C ASP A 172 -3.10 -0.08 1.83
N LEU A 173 -3.86 0.33 0.81
CA LEU A 173 -5.28 0.58 0.96
C LEU A 173 -6.00 -0.75 1.19
N GLU A 174 -6.61 -0.93 2.35
CA GLU A 174 -7.34 -2.16 2.68
C GLU A 174 -8.83 -2.02 2.34
N ASP A 175 -9.47 -0.94 2.80
CA ASP A 175 -10.90 -0.73 2.59
C ASP A 175 -11.32 0.73 2.80
N THR A 176 -12.58 1.04 2.51
CA THR A 176 -13.24 2.31 2.81
C THR A 176 -14.60 2.07 3.46
N PHE A 177 -15.06 2.98 4.33
CA PHE A 177 -16.32 2.81 5.05
C PHE A 177 -17.08 4.13 5.20
N ALA A 178 -18.42 4.07 5.15
CA ALA A 178 -19.35 5.18 5.42
C ALA A 178 -19.05 6.53 4.71
N ASN A 179 -18.40 6.52 3.54
CA ASN A 179 -17.97 7.69 2.76
C ASN A 179 -16.96 8.63 3.45
N ASN A 180 -16.54 8.33 4.67
CA ASN A 180 -15.68 9.22 5.46
C ASN A 180 -14.56 8.48 6.19
N LEU A 181 -14.46 7.16 6.08
CA LEU A 181 -13.39 6.38 6.68
C LEU A 181 -12.52 5.71 5.61
N LEU A 182 -11.22 5.91 5.74
CA LEU A 182 -10.18 5.27 4.93
C LEU A 182 -9.42 4.28 5.82
N ILE A 183 -9.35 3.01 5.42
CA ILE A 183 -8.66 1.97 6.18
C ILE A 183 -7.39 1.58 5.41
N ILE A 184 -6.25 1.74 6.07
CA ILE A 184 -4.95 1.36 5.50
C ILE A 184 -4.24 0.37 6.43
N GLY A 185 -3.45 -0.52 5.83
CA GLY A 185 -2.52 -1.36 6.56
C GLY A 185 -1.24 -0.60 6.87
N ASP A 186 -0.93 -0.37 8.15
CA ASP A 186 0.33 0.23 8.61
C ASP A 186 1.37 -0.85 9.02
N GLY A 187 1.40 -1.95 8.25
CA GLY A 187 2.33 -3.06 8.46
C GLY A 187 2.31 -3.66 9.88
N PRO A 188 3.46 -4.10 10.43
CA PRO A 188 3.54 -4.93 11.64
C PRO A 188 3.33 -4.19 12.97
N HIS A 189 3.16 -2.86 12.97
CA HIS A 189 3.23 -2.07 14.21
C HIS A 189 1.87 -1.83 14.86
N TYR A 190 0.85 -1.46 14.08
CA TYR A 190 -0.48 -1.09 14.60
C TYR A 190 -1.62 -1.95 14.04
N GLY A 191 -1.32 -2.83 13.08
CA GLY A 191 -2.36 -3.45 12.24
C GLY A 191 -3.04 -2.39 11.36
N PRO A 192 -4.27 -2.66 10.88
CA PRO A 192 -5.02 -1.67 10.13
C PRO A 192 -5.30 -0.43 11.00
N ILE A 193 -5.19 0.75 10.39
CA ILE A 193 -5.53 2.03 11.01
C ILE A 193 -6.56 2.75 10.14
N VAL A 194 -7.38 3.58 10.79
CA VAL A 194 -8.52 4.23 10.17
C VAL A 194 -8.32 5.74 10.20
N LEU A 195 -8.31 6.38 9.03
CA LEU A 195 -8.41 7.83 8.92
C LEU A 195 -9.87 8.22 8.80
N ASN A 196 -10.31 9.13 9.68
CA ASN A 196 -11.59 9.82 9.52
C ASN A 196 -11.37 11.09 8.68
N LEU A 197 -12.04 11.19 7.53
CA LEU A 197 -11.91 12.28 6.57
C LEU A 197 -12.58 13.58 7.03
N ASP A 198 -13.51 13.54 7.98
CA ASP A 198 -14.20 14.73 8.51
C ASP A 198 -13.27 15.53 9.43
N ASN A 199 -12.37 14.86 10.14
CA ASN A 199 -11.48 15.49 11.11
C ASN A 199 -9.98 15.28 10.85
N LEU A 200 -9.64 14.49 9.83
CA LEU A 200 -8.29 14.12 9.40
C LEU A 200 -7.42 13.52 10.52
N LYS A 201 -8.04 12.70 11.39
CA LYS A 201 -7.35 12.00 12.48
C LYS A 201 -7.31 10.50 12.24
N TRP A 202 -6.20 9.89 12.66
CA TRP A 202 -5.98 8.45 12.67
C TRP A 202 -6.54 7.81 13.93
N TYR A 203 -7.09 6.62 13.79
CA TYR A 203 -7.63 5.78 14.86
C TYR A 203 -7.15 4.34 14.67
N SER A 204 -7.07 3.57 15.76
CA SER A 204 -6.82 2.13 15.67
C SER A 204 -8.06 1.41 15.12
N CYS A 205 -7.88 0.44 14.21
CA CYS A 205 -8.97 -0.38 13.67
C CYS A 205 -9.60 -1.35 14.71
N HIS A 206 -9.08 -1.41 15.94
CA HIS A 206 -9.79 -2.07 17.04
C HIS A 206 -11.02 -1.26 17.52
N ALA A 207 -11.17 -0.01 17.07
CA ALA A 207 -12.40 0.74 17.24
C ALA A 207 -13.54 0.08 16.44
N ASP A 208 -14.73 0.01 17.02
CA ASP A 208 -15.95 -0.30 16.27
C ASP A 208 -16.12 0.74 15.15
N VAL A 209 -15.74 0.36 13.92
CA VAL A 209 -15.69 1.23 12.73
C VAL A 209 -17.05 1.86 12.44
N ALA A 210 -18.15 1.15 12.71
CA ALA A 210 -19.50 1.67 12.51
C ALA A 210 -19.85 2.78 13.53
N THR A 211 -19.35 2.66 14.75
CA THR A 211 -19.51 3.69 15.78
C THR A 211 -18.52 4.84 15.58
N LEU A 212 -17.30 4.57 15.13
CA LEU A 212 -16.31 5.58 14.74
C LEU A 212 -16.84 6.47 13.60
N ALA A 213 -17.47 5.88 12.59
CA ALA A 213 -18.09 6.61 11.48
C ALA A 213 -19.17 7.62 11.93
N LYS A 214 -19.86 7.31 13.03
CA LYS A 214 -20.97 8.11 13.57
C LYS A 214 -20.55 9.09 14.67
N ASN A 215 -19.52 8.73 15.46
CA ASN A 215 -19.14 9.46 16.66
C ASN A 215 -17.62 9.41 16.92
N ALA A 216 -16.85 9.99 16.01
CA ALA A 216 -15.39 10.01 16.10
C ALA A 216 -14.85 10.73 17.35
N HIS A 217 -15.63 11.61 17.96
CA HIS A 217 -15.26 12.33 19.19
C HIS A 217 -15.20 11.43 20.44
N ALA A 218 -15.85 10.25 20.41
CA ALA A 218 -15.80 9.28 21.50
C ALA A 218 -14.49 8.47 21.53
N TYR A 219 -13.65 8.60 20.51
CA TYR A 219 -12.41 7.83 20.36
C TYR A 219 -11.18 8.71 20.55
N VAL A 220 -10.14 8.12 21.13
CA VAL A 220 -8.83 8.76 21.25
C VAL A 220 -8.09 8.60 19.93
N PRO A 221 -7.72 9.69 19.24
CA PRO A 221 -6.94 9.59 18.01
C PRO A 221 -5.52 9.10 18.31
N LEU A 222 -4.93 8.38 17.35
CA LEU A 222 -3.50 8.11 17.33
C LEU A 222 -2.78 9.45 17.21
N VAL A 223 -1.94 9.78 18.18
CA VAL A 223 -1.22 11.05 18.21
C VAL A 223 -0.04 10.94 17.25
N THR A 224 -0.15 11.59 16.11
CA THR A 224 0.97 11.86 15.21
C THR A 224 1.54 13.20 15.65
N THR A 225 2.84 13.25 15.96
CA THR A 225 3.52 14.45 16.47
C THR A 225 3.11 15.75 15.77
N ASN A 226 2.87 16.79 16.55
CA ASN A 226 2.54 18.15 16.13
C ASN A 226 3.48 18.67 15.03
N SER A 227 3.04 18.64 13.77
CA SER A 227 3.36 19.66 12.76
C SER A 227 2.54 19.36 11.52
N PRO A 228 1.83 20.34 10.91
CA PRO A 228 1.65 20.26 9.47
C PRO A 228 3.05 20.12 8.89
N TYR A 229 3.31 19.08 8.10
CA TYR A 229 4.46 19.15 7.21
C TYR A 229 4.21 20.41 6.38
N LEU A 230 4.95 21.49 6.69
CA LEU A 230 5.00 22.67 5.84
C LEU A 230 5.44 22.11 4.50
N GLY A 231 4.48 21.99 3.59
CA GLY A 231 4.71 21.41 2.29
C GLY A 231 6.01 21.98 1.75
N VAL A 232 7.01 21.11 1.57
CA VAL A 232 7.78 21.29 0.37
C VAL A 232 6.71 21.19 -0.70
N SER A 233 6.52 22.24 -1.50
CA SER A 233 5.70 22.13 -2.69
C SER A 233 6.10 20.82 -3.35
N LEU A 234 5.13 19.90 -3.48
CA LEU A 234 5.33 18.75 -4.33
C LEU A 234 5.82 19.33 -5.67
N PRO A 235 7.04 18.98 -6.13
CA PRO A 235 7.64 19.64 -7.28
C PRO A 235 6.72 19.65 -8.49
#